data_AF-A0A969LQ08-F1
#
_entry.id   AF-A0A969LQ08-F1
#
_cell.length_a   1.000
_cell.length_b   1.000
_cell.length_c   1.000
_cell.angle_alpha   90.00
_cell.angle_beta   90.00
_cell.angle_gamma   90.00
#
_symmetry.space_group_name_H-M   'P 1'
#
loop_
_entity.id
_entity.type
_entity.pdbx_description
1 polymer ?
#
loop_
_entity_poly.entity_id
_entity_poly.type
_entity_poly.pdbx_seq_one_letter_code
_entity_poly.pdbx_strand_id
1 'polypeptide(L)' 'MDETAIDRTAMGRLAKALEFILGADDPTTVALRKASESGTERDIKAARTLFLRLKSSDRRAALTMIDD' A
#
# COMPACT_ATOMS: atom_id res chain seq x y z
N MET A 1 -4.11 -17.20 -10.52
CA MET A 1 -4.00 -15.88 -9.87
C MET A 1 -2.65 -15.33 -10.31
N ASP A 2 -2.61 -14.20 -11.01
CA ASP A 2 -1.32 -13.54 -11.26
C ASP A 2 -0.87 -12.90 -9.93
N GLU A 3 -0.30 -13.74 -9.06
CA GLU A 3 0.03 -13.52 -7.64
C GLU A 3 1.07 -12.43 -7.38
N THR A 4 1.41 -11.61 -8.39
CA THR A 4 2.42 -10.54 -8.28
C THR A 4 1.86 -9.13 -8.46
N ALA A 5 0.59 -8.98 -8.83
CA ALA A 5 -0.09 -7.70 -8.85
C ALA A 5 -0.81 -7.50 -7.51
N ILE A 6 -0.28 -6.61 -6.65
CA ILE A 6 -1.12 -5.99 -5.63
C ILE A 6 -2.22 -5.28 -6.42
N ASP A 7 -3.40 -5.90 -6.50
CA ASP A 7 -4.52 -5.35 -7.25
C ASP A 7 -4.91 -3.98 -6.67
N ARG A 8 -5.51 -3.14 -7.51
CA ARG A 8 -6.02 -1.81 -7.12
C ARG A 8 -6.79 -1.85 -5.79
N THR A 9 -7.58 -2.90 -5.58
CA THR A 9 -8.35 -3.11 -4.35
C THR A 9 -7.46 -3.35 -3.13
N ALA A 10 -6.42 -4.19 -3.29
CA ALA A 10 -5.46 -4.48 -2.24
C ALA A 10 -4.63 -3.23 -1.86
N MET A 11 -4.29 -2.38 -2.84
CA MET A 11 -3.62 -1.10 -2.56
C MET A 11 -4.47 -0.16 -1.71
N GLY A 12 -5.78 -0.10 -1.95
CA GLY A 12 -6.69 0.71 -1.14
C GLY A 12 -6.80 0.20 0.31
N ARG A 13 -6.79 -1.12 0.51
CA ARG A 13 -6.78 -1.73 1.85
C ARG A 13 -5.47 -1.45 2.58
N LEU A 14 -4.33 -1.61 1.90
CA LEU A 14 -3.01 -1.27 2.44
C LEU A 14 -2.89 0.21 2.81
N ALA A 15 -3.47 1.10 2.00
CA ALA A 15 -3.47 2.54 2.30
C ALA A 15 -4.21 2.84 3.61
N LYS A 16 -5.37 2.21 3.86
CA LYS A 16 -6.11 2.38 5.12
C LYS A 16 -5.35 1.82 6.32
N ALA A 17 -4.72 0.66 6.18
CA ALA A 17 -3.91 0.08 7.24
C ALA A 17 -2.71 0.98 7.58
N LEU A 18 -2.00 1.49 6.56
CA LEU A 18 -0.88 2.40 6.78
C LEU A 18 -1.28 3.78 7.26
N GLU A 19 -2.47 4.27 6.92
CA GLU A 19 -3.02 5.48 7.53
C GLU A 19 -3.15 5.33 9.04
N PHE A 20 -3.57 4.15 9.52
CA PHE A 20 -3.66 3.87 10.94
C PHE A 20 -2.29 3.71 11.62
N ILE A 21 -1.30 3.12 10.93
CA ILE A 21 0.03 2.82 11.49
C ILE A 21 0.98 4.02 11.43
N LEU A 22 1.09 4.65 10.26
CA LEU A 22 2.06 5.70 9.94
C LEU A 22 1.44 7.10 9.83
N GLY A 23 0.12 7.17 9.67
CA GLY A 23 -0.62 8.42 9.45
C GLY A 23 -1.02 8.65 7.99
N ALA A 24 -2.01 9.53 7.80
CA ALA A 24 -2.57 9.87 6.49
C ALA A 24 -1.57 10.61 5.58
N ASP A 25 -0.68 11.41 6.18
CA ASP A 25 0.32 12.23 5.48
C ASP A 25 1.61 11.47 5.16
N ASP A 26 1.75 10.20 5.57
CA ASP A 26 2.93 9.41 5.20
C ASP A 26 3.01 9.25 3.67
N PRO A 27 4.19 9.49 3.04
CA PRO A 27 4.32 9.41 1.59
C PRO A 27 3.93 8.04 1.02
N THR A 28 4.07 6.96 1.79
CA THR A 28 3.67 5.61 1.37
C THR A 28 2.17 5.43 1.40
N THR A 29 1.51 5.95 2.44
CA THR A 29 0.04 5.97 2.57
C THR A 29 -0.60 6.74 1.41
N VAL A 30 -0.08 7.93 1.11
CA VAL A 30 -0.56 8.76 0.00
C VAL A 30 -0.34 8.07 -1.34
N ALA A 31 0.83 7.46 -1.56
CA ALA A 31 1.12 6.75 -2.80
C ALA A 31 0.21 5.53 -3.02
N LEU A 32 -0.05 4.73 -1.98
CA LEU A 32 -0.95 3.58 -2.08
C LEU A 32 -2.40 4.00 -2.34
N ARG A 33 -2.87 5.07 -1.68
CA ARG A 33 -4.20 5.64 -1.96
C ARG A 33 -4.31 6.09 -3.40
N LYS A 34 -3.33 6.88 -3.86
CA LYS A 34 -3.29 7.36 -5.24
C LYS A 34 -3.24 6.22 -6.24
N ALA A 35 -2.45 5.18 -5.98
CA ALA A 35 -2.39 4.00 -6.83
C ALA A 35 -3.73 3.25 -6.87
N SER A 36 -4.44 3.19 -5.73
CA SER A 36 -5.80 2.63 -5.65
C SER A 36 -6.86 3.48 -6.36
N GLU A 37 -6.65 4.80 -6.49
CA GLU A 37 -7.60 5.71 -7.17
C GLU A 37 -7.32 5.78 -8.67
N SER A 38 -6.05 5.92 -9.05
CA SER A 38 -5.61 6.06 -10.44
C SER A 38 -5.65 4.73 -11.19
N GLY A 39 -5.20 3.63 -10.57
CA GLY A 39 -5.07 2.33 -11.23
C GLY A 39 -4.01 2.29 -12.34
N THR A 40 -3.18 3.35 -12.50
CA THR A 40 -2.12 3.36 -13.51
C THR A 40 -0.92 2.54 -13.05
N GLU A 41 -0.28 1.83 -13.99
CA GLU A 41 0.93 1.06 -13.70
C GLU A 41 2.05 1.87 -13.07
N ARG A 42 2.16 3.17 -13.42
CA ARG A 42 3.16 4.08 -12.86
C ARG A 42 2.94 4.30 -11.37
N ASP A 43 1.71 4.64 -10.97
CA ASP A 43 1.40 4.88 -9.55
C ASP A 43 1.47 3.56 -8.75
N ILE A 44 1.04 2.44 -9.33
CA ILE A 44 1.17 1.08 -8.75
C ILE A 44 2.64 0.74 -8.47
N LYS A 45 3.53 0.94 -9.46
CA LYS A 45 4.97 0.68 -9.29
C LYS A 45 5.58 1.60 -8.24
N ALA A 46 5.24 2.89 -8.26
CA ALA A 46 5.74 3.86 -7.28
C ALA A 46 5.32 3.51 -5.84
N ALA A 47 4.04 3.20 -5.64
CA ALA A 47 3.50 2.80 -4.34
C ALA A 47 4.17 1.53 -3.81
N ARG A 48 4.36 0.52 -4.67
CA ARG A 48 5.06 -0.72 -4.31
C ARG A 48 6.51 -0.45 -3.90
N THR A 49 7.23 0.40 -4.61
CA THR A 49 8.60 0.78 -4.24
C THR A 49 8.66 1.46 -2.87
N LEU A 50 7.73 2.37 -2.57
CA LEU A 50 7.67 3.03 -1.26
C LEU A 50 7.32 2.03 -0.15
N PHE A 51 6.35 1.15 -0.39
CA PHE A 51 5.99 0.08 0.56
C PHE A 51 7.18 -0.84 0.88
N LEU A 52 7.96 -1.23 -0.13
CA LEU A 52 9.18 -2.03 0.06
C LEU A 52 10.32 -1.27 0.76
N ARG A 53 10.28 0.06 0.82
CA ARG A 53 11.24 0.89 1.56
C ARG A 53 10.87 1.09 3.04
N LEU A 54 9.63 0.82 3.43
CA LEU A 54 9.22 0.89 4.84
C LEU A 54 10.04 -0.06 5.73
N LYS A 55 9.94 0.10 7.05
CA LYS A 55 10.51 -0.89 7.96
C LYS A 55 9.73 -2.20 7.84
N SER A 56 10.43 -3.32 8.04
CA SER A 56 9.79 -4.65 8.00
C SER A 56 8.67 -4.80 9.03
N SER A 57 8.75 -4.12 10.17
CA SER A 57 7.67 -4.04 11.16
C SER A 57 6.39 -3.45 10.59
N ASP A 58 6.51 -2.31 9.91
CA ASP A 58 5.37 -1.50 9.47
C ASP A 58 4.67 -2.19 8.28
N ARG A 59 5.46 -2.77 7.36
CA ARG A 59 4.93 -3.65 6.31
C ARG A 59 4.14 -4.82 6.87
N ARG A 60 4.70 -5.51 7.86
CA ARG A 60 4.09 -6.71 8.42
C ARG A 60 2.81 -6.38 9.18
N ALA A 61 2.80 -5.28 9.93
CA ALA A 61 1.60 -4.78 10.59
C ALA A 61 0.50 -4.45 9.56
N ALA A 62 0.85 -3.75 8.47
CA ALA A 62 -0.10 -3.42 7.41
C ALA A 62 -0.65 -4.67 6.70
N LEU A 63 0.19 -5.69 6.46
CA LEU A 63 -0.24 -6.96 5.86
C LEU A 63 -1.15 -7.76 6.80
N THR A 64 -0.84 -7.82 8.09
CA THR A 64 -1.69 -8.49 9.09
C THR A 64 -3.06 -7.83 9.20
N MET A 65 -3.16 -6.51 9.10
CA MET A 65 -4.44 -5.79 9.16
C MET A 65 -5.37 -6.04 7.96
N ILE A 66 -4.86 -6.53 6.82
CA ILE A 66 -5.67 -6.76 5.62
C ILE A 66 -5.93 -8.25 5.33
N ASP A 67 -5.29 -9.14 6.09
CA ASP A 67 -5.49 -10.59 6.08
C ASP A 67 -6.69 -11.00 6.96
N ASP A 68 -7.08 -10.11 7.89
CA ASP A 68 -8.28 -10.18 8.74
C ASP A 68 -9.53 -9.66 7.99
#